data_AF-A0A7K1GH46-F1
#
_entry.id   AF-A0A7K1GH46-F1
#
_cell.length_a   1.000
_cell.length_b   1.000
_cell.length_c   1.000
_cell.angle_alpha   90.00
_cell.angle_beta   90.00
_cell.angle_gamma   90.00
#
_symmetry.space_group_name_H-M   'P 1'
#
loop_
_entity.id
_entity.type
_entity.pdbx_description
1 polymer ?
#
loop_
_entity_poly.entity_id
_entity_poly.type
_entity_poly.pdbx_seq_one_letter_code
_entity_poly.pdbx_strand_id
1 'polypeptide(L)'
;TGGFSANSEMVVKYRPDLDGFVTTNHKGATGAGIALLEHIGAGTVDMGEIQIHPTVEQNTSYLISESIRGGGAILVNQQGNRFFNEMETR
;
A
#
# COMPACT_ATOMS: atom_id res chain seq x y z
N THR A 1 -3.72 11.30 11.64
CA THR A 1 -2.33 11.79 11.45
C THR A 1 -1.32 10.64 11.51
N GLY A 2 -1.69 9.43 11.08
CA GLY A 2 -0.73 8.45 10.56
C GLY A 2 -0.30 8.83 9.15
N GLY A 3 -0.25 7.86 8.22
CA GLY A 3 0.20 8.07 6.84
C GLY A 3 -0.79 8.77 5.90
N PHE A 4 -0.46 8.72 4.61
CA PHE A 4 -1.17 9.38 3.50
C PHE A 4 -1.65 8.41 2.39
N SER A 5 -1.68 7.10 2.67
CA SER A 5 -2.05 6.06 1.70
C SER A 5 -3.51 6.10 1.25
N ALA A 6 -4.38 6.92 1.83
CA ALA A 6 -5.74 7.15 1.32
C ALA A 6 -5.86 8.43 0.48
N ASN A 7 -4.75 9.16 0.27
CA ASN A 7 -4.69 10.33 -0.59
C ASN A 7 -3.93 9.97 -1.87
N SER A 8 -4.69 9.63 -2.92
CA SER A 8 -4.12 9.22 -4.21
C SER A 8 -3.21 10.29 -4.83
N GLU A 9 -3.59 11.56 -4.74
CA GLU A 9 -2.79 12.67 -5.26
C GLU A 9 -1.43 12.75 -4.55
N MET A 10 -1.41 12.61 -3.23
CA MET A 10 -0.17 12.65 -2.45
C MET A 10 0.69 11.41 -2.68
N VAL A 11 0.08 10.22 -2.84
CA VAL A 11 0.81 9.00 -3.21
C VAL A 11 1.44 9.15 -4.60
N VAL A 12 0.65 9.54 -5.61
CA VAL A 12 1.13 9.72 -6.99
C VAL A 12 2.19 10.82 -7.09
N LYS A 13 2.12 11.87 -6.25
CA LYS A 13 3.18 12.89 -6.14
C LYS A 13 4.55 12.30 -5.81
N TYR A 14 4.62 11.34 -4.88
CA TYR A 14 5.90 10.73 -4.47
C TYR A 14 6.24 9.43 -5.22
N ARG A 15 5.24 8.71 -5.73
CA ARG A 15 5.36 7.46 -6.49
C ARG A 15 4.35 7.43 -7.65
N PRO A 16 4.67 8.07 -8.79
CA PRO A 16 3.77 8.15 -9.94
C PRO A 16 3.39 6.80 -10.54
N ASP A 17 4.23 5.78 -10.35
CA ASP A 17 4.00 4.41 -10.79
C ASP A 17 2.87 3.69 -10.04
N LEU A 18 2.39 4.28 -8.94
CA LEU A 18 1.26 3.77 -8.14
C LEU A 18 -0.09 4.40 -8.52
N ASP A 19 -0.20 5.07 -9.67
CA ASP A 19 -1.50 5.58 -10.11
C ASP A 19 -2.53 4.44 -10.23
N GLY A 20 -3.75 4.70 -9.76
CA GLY A 20 -4.82 3.70 -9.68
C GLY A 20 -4.65 2.61 -8.62
N PHE A 21 -3.67 2.70 -7.70
CA PHE A 21 -3.55 1.72 -6.61
C PHE A 21 -4.76 1.74 -5.66
N VAL A 22 -4.96 0.62 -4.97
CA VAL A 22 -6.02 0.44 -3.97
C VAL A 22 -5.43 0.53 -2.56
N THR A 23 -6.08 1.29 -1.67
CA THR A 23 -5.64 1.45 -0.29
C THR A 23 -6.35 0.51 0.66
N THR A 24 -5.60 -0.20 1.50
CA THR A 24 -6.15 -1.02 2.59
C THR A 24 -6.45 -0.21 3.85
N ASN A 25 -6.13 1.09 3.85
CA ASN A 25 -6.29 1.96 5.01
C ASN A 25 -7.68 2.58 5.07
N HIS A 26 -8.07 3.00 6.28
CA HIS A 26 -9.27 3.81 6.46
C HIS A 26 -9.17 5.14 5.69
N LYS A 27 -10.32 5.67 5.24
CA LYS A 27 -10.44 6.91 4.46
C LYS A 27 -9.79 8.17 5.07
N GLY A 28 -9.43 8.14 6.36
CA GLY A 28 -8.83 9.27 7.08
C GLY A 28 -7.31 9.31 7.02
N ALA A 29 -6.65 8.31 6.42
CA ALA A 29 -5.20 8.26 6.23
C ALA A 29 -4.76 9.17 5.06
N THR A 30 -5.07 10.47 5.14
CA THR A 30 -4.94 11.42 4.03
C THR A 30 -3.68 12.28 4.09
N GLY A 31 -2.82 12.10 5.11
CA GLY A 31 -1.61 12.91 5.27
C GLY A 31 -1.82 14.30 5.88
N ALA A 32 -3.00 14.60 6.44
CA ALA A 32 -3.31 15.94 6.95
C ALA A 32 -2.28 16.50 7.97
N GLY A 33 -1.70 15.63 8.80
CA GLY A 33 -0.65 16.03 9.75
C GLY A 33 0.68 16.39 9.07
N ILE A 34 1.04 15.66 8.02
CA ILE A 34 2.25 15.92 7.22
C ILE A 34 2.10 17.26 6.51
N ALA A 35 0.97 17.47 5.84
CA ALA A 35 0.69 18.73 5.13
C ALA A 35 0.72 19.95 6.05
N LEU A 36 0.19 19.83 7.29
CA LEU A 36 0.23 20.90 8.27
C LEU A 36 1.67 21.22 8.70
N LEU A 37 2.49 20.19 8.95
CA LEU A 37 3.88 20.36 9.38
C LEU A 37 4.75 20.95 8.26
N GLU A 38 4.58 20.48 7.02
CA GLU A 38 5.24 21.08 5.84
C GLU A 38 4.87 22.56 5.69
N HIS A 39 3.59 22.92 5.91
CA HIS A 39 3.13 24.31 5.80
C HIS A 39 3.81 25.25 6.80
N ILE A 40 4.18 24.76 7.99
CA ILE A 40 4.91 25.54 9.01
C ILE A 40 6.44 25.38 8.91
N GLY A 41 6.94 24.76 7.83
CA GLY A 41 8.37 24.68 7.52
C GLY A 41 9.09 23.46 8.10
N ALA A 42 8.38 22.44 8.58
CA ALA A 42 9.01 21.19 8.97
C ALA A 42 9.46 20.40 7.74
N GLY A 43 10.60 19.71 7.85
CA GLY A 43 11.07 18.78 6.83
C GLY A 43 10.41 17.39 6.94
N THR A 44 10.38 16.66 5.82
CA THR A 44 9.98 15.25 5.75
C THR A 44 11.15 14.40 5.28
N VAL A 45 11.14 13.11 5.61
CA VAL A 45 12.14 12.13 5.14
C VAL A 45 11.41 10.96 4.50
N ASP A 46 12.01 10.37 3.47
CA ASP A 46 11.59 9.09 2.88
C ASP A 46 10.11 9.02 2.43
N MET A 47 9.54 10.15 2.00
CA MET A 47 8.14 10.22 1.55
C MET A 47 7.85 9.35 0.31
N GLY A 48 8.87 8.92 -0.43
CA GLY A 48 8.74 7.98 -1.55
C GLY A 48 8.69 6.51 -1.15
N GLU A 49 9.02 6.18 0.10
CA GLU A 49 9.06 4.81 0.61
C GLU A 49 7.65 4.33 0.99
N ILE A 50 6.86 4.07 -0.05
CA ILE A 50 5.46 3.63 0.07
C ILE A 50 5.40 2.11 -0.11
N GLN A 51 4.97 1.41 0.94
CA GLN A 51 4.76 -0.04 0.92
C GLN A 51 3.40 -0.40 0.31
N ILE A 52 3.39 -1.41 -0.56
CA ILE A 52 2.19 -2.00 -1.14
C ILE A 52 2.02 -3.42 -0.59
N HIS A 53 0.79 -3.74 -0.16
CA HIS A 53 0.46 -5.09 0.29
C HIS A 53 0.16 -5.98 -0.92
N PRO A 54 0.80 -7.16 -1.07
CA PRO A 54 0.69 -7.97 -2.29
C PRO A 54 -0.66 -8.68 -2.48
N THR A 55 -1.40 -8.89 -1.38
CA THR A 55 -2.67 -9.62 -1.39
C THR A 55 -3.80 -8.74 -0.88
N VAL A 56 -4.46 -8.03 -1.80
CA VAL A 56 -5.58 -7.12 -1.53
C VAL A 56 -6.69 -7.39 -2.53
N GLU A 57 -7.92 -7.51 -2.07
CA GLU A 57 -9.09 -7.62 -2.93
C GLU A 57 -9.39 -6.24 -3.54
N GLN A 58 -9.47 -6.19 -4.88
CA GLN A 58 -9.40 -4.92 -5.62
C GLN A 58 -10.69 -4.10 -5.57
N ASN A 59 -11.85 -4.71 -5.30
CA ASN A 59 -13.13 -4.00 -5.30
C ASN A 59 -13.48 -3.41 -3.92
N THR A 60 -13.23 -4.18 -2.87
CA THR A 60 -13.58 -3.88 -1.49
C THR A 60 -12.41 -3.32 -0.69
N SER A 61 -11.19 -3.40 -1.24
CA SER A 61 -9.95 -3.00 -0.57
C SER A 61 -9.61 -3.80 0.69
N TYR A 62 -10.25 -4.95 0.89
CA TYR A 62 -9.93 -5.83 2.02
C TYR A 62 -8.55 -6.46 1.85
N LEU A 63 -7.76 -6.37 2.92
CA LEU A 63 -6.47 -7.03 3.02
C LEU A 63 -6.69 -8.52 3.26
N ILE A 64 -6.07 -9.35 2.42
CA ILE A 64 -6.00 -10.80 2.62
C ILE A 64 -4.74 -11.08 3.41
N SER A 65 -4.91 -11.55 4.65
CA SER A 65 -3.83 -11.72 5.63
C SER A 65 -2.68 -12.57 5.10
N GLU A 66 -1.45 -12.14 5.35
CA GLU A 66 -0.24 -12.90 5.02
C GLU A 66 -0.19 -14.25 5.75
N SER A 67 -0.85 -14.36 6.91
CA SER A 67 -0.95 -15.63 7.64
C SER A 67 -1.62 -16.73 6.82
N ILE A 68 -2.42 -16.40 5.81
CA ILE A 68 -3.01 -17.39 4.90
C ILE A 68 -1.90 -18.05 4.06
N ARG A 69 -0.95 -17.26 3.54
CA ARG A 69 0.25 -17.78 2.85
C ARG A 69 1.14 -18.56 3.82
N GLY A 70 1.40 -17.99 5.00
CA GLY A 70 2.17 -18.66 6.06
C GLY A 70 1.55 -19.97 6.56
N GLY A 71 0.22 -20.11 6.45
CA GLY A 71 -0.52 -21.33 6.76
C GLY A 71 -0.52 -22.38 5.63
N GLY A 72 0.14 -22.12 4.50
CA GLY A 72 0.32 -23.08 3.40
C GLY A 72 -0.48 -22.78 2.12
N ALA A 73 -1.16 -21.63 2.02
CA ALA A 73 -1.77 -21.23 0.76
C ALA A 73 -0.71 -20.90 -0.29
N ILE A 74 -0.98 -21.28 -1.54
CA ILE A 74 -0.10 -21.01 -2.69
C ILE A 74 -0.64 -19.87 -3.56
N LEU A 75 0.27 -19.14 -4.21
CA LEU A 75 -0.09 -18.12 -5.20
C LEU A 75 -0.09 -18.73 -6.59
N VAL A 76 -1.24 -18.70 -7.26
CA VAL A 76 -1.41 -19.19 -8.63
C VAL A 76 -1.85 -18.07 -9.55
N ASN A 77 -1.35 -18.07 -10.79
CA ASN A 77 -1.79 -17.15 -11.83
C ASN A 77 -3.10 -17.65 -12.48
N GLN A 78 -3.63 -16.87 -13.43
CA GLN A 78 -4.86 -17.22 -14.15
C GLN A 78 -4.75 -18.51 -14.97
N GLN A 79 -3.54 -18.97 -15.28
CA GLN A 79 -3.28 -20.24 -15.97
C GLN A 79 -3.15 -21.43 -15.00
N GLY A 80 -3.30 -21.21 -13.69
CA GLY A 80 -3.19 -22.26 -12.66
C GLY A 80 -1.76 -22.60 -12.25
N ASN A 81 -0.77 -21.81 -12.67
CA ASN A 81 0.64 -22.07 -12.36
C ASN A 81 1.10 -21.23 -11.18
N ARG A 82 1.94 -21.82 -10.32
CA ARG A 82 2.68 -21.06 -9.29
C ARG A 82 3.65 -20.11 -9.97
N PHE A 83 3.76 -18.89 -9.44
CA PHE A 83 4.58 -17.84 -10.06
C PHE A 83 5.50 -17.11 -9.08
N PHE A 84 5.42 -17.38 -7.78
CA PHE A 84 6.26 -16.74 -6.78
C PHE A 84 6.40 -17.60 -5.52
N ASN A 85 7.46 -17.36 -4.75
CA ASN A 85 7.62 -17.95 -3.42
C ASN A 85 6.78 -17.17 -2.40
N GLU A 86 5.81 -17.83 -1.78
CA GLU A 86 4.79 -17.19 -0.96
C GLU A 86 5.32 -16.59 0.36
N MET A 87 6.56 -16.89 0.73
CA MET A 87 7.20 -16.46 1.99
C MET A 87 8.30 -15.40 1.81
N GLU A 88 8.61 -14.98 0.59
CA GLU A 88 9.63 -13.95 0.35
C GLU A 88 9.08 -12.53 0.60
N THR A 89 9.93 -11.67 1.17
CA THR A 89 9.68 -10.23 1.29
C THR A 89 9.95 -9.53 -0.05
N ARG A 90 9.21 -8.46 -0.34
CA ARG A 90 9.43 -7.60 -1.51
C ARG A 90 9.73 -6.18 -1.09
#